data_AF-A0A2S1T3C6-F1
#
_entry.id   AF-A0A2S1T3C6-F1
#
_cell.length_a   1.000
_cell.length_b   1.000
_cell.length_c   1.000
_cell.angle_alpha   90.00
_cell.angle_beta   90.00
_cell.angle_gamma   90.00
#
_symmetry.space_group_name_H-M   'P 1'
#
loop_
_entity.id
_entity.type
_entity.pdbx_description
1 polymer ?
#
loop_
_entity_poly.entity_id
_entity_poly.type
_entity_poly.pdbx_seq_one_letter_code
_entity_poly.pdbx_strand_id
1 'polypeptide(L)'
;MDTRWFRRFGEPLAEAPRLLCFPHAGGAASAYAPMARRLSPVIDVVAIQYPGRQDRRNEAPADGILDLATRIADGIDLEDPRPLAFFGHSMGALVAFETARVLHGRSARAPVRLFLSGRGAPGPAPNPHDLLTDDAAVLAAVRNLGGTDASFLDDPELLAMVLPTLRADYGALAAYRWTAGPALNSPFTVLVGDSDPVVPVASVHGWARHTRQDNDVLVLAGGHFYLSERLDEVCAIVTGRLTTLSGGSSGIPDLGPIGSVGRRTEAGAGRTQAASGAGDAAAEGEPGRRDQRTAGSAVA
;
A
#
# COMPACT_ATOMS: atom_id res chain seq x y z
N MET A 1 14.57 11.95 19.39
CA MET A 1 14.50 11.18 18.11
C MET A 1 15.84 11.21 17.41
N ASP A 2 16.32 10.06 16.93
CA ASP A 2 17.61 9.94 16.20
C ASP A 2 17.54 10.67 14.84
N THR A 3 18.23 11.80 14.70
CA THR A 3 18.21 12.62 13.49
C THR A 3 18.69 11.89 12.23
N ARG A 4 19.34 10.73 12.36
CA ARG A 4 19.67 9.87 11.21
C ARG A 4 18.43 9.28 10.55
N TRP A 5 17.38 8.95 11.31
CA TRP A 5 16.17 8.31 10.79
C TRP A 5 15.03 9.29 10.49
N PHE A 6 14.92 10.38 11.25
CA PHE A 6 13.73 11.23 11.23
C PHE A 6 14.02 12.57 10.54
N ARG A 7 13.26 12.91 9.49
CA ARG A 7 13.37 14.20 8.76
C ARG A 7 12.09 15.01 8.92
N ARG A 8 12.23 16.34 9.01
CA ARG A 8 11.12 17.30 9.04
C ARG A 8 11.21 18.22 7.84
N PHE A 9 10.06 18.56 7.27
CA PHE A 9 9.94 19.44 6.09
C PHE A 9 8.88 20.54 6.27
N GLY A 10 8.39 20.75 7.50
CA GLY A 10 7.43 21.80 7.83
C GLY A 10 7.69 22.37 9.22
N GLU A 11 6.91 23.37 9.61
CA GLU A 11 7.03 24.11 10.87
C GLU A 11 5.75 23.87 11.70
N PRO A 12 5.68 22.80 12.51
CA PRO A 12 4.48 22.49 13.28
C PRO A 12 4.37 23.33 14.56
N LEU A 13 3.15 23.48 15.08
CA LEU A 13 2.94 23.96 16.45
C LEU A 13 3.59 23.01 17.46
N ALA A 14 4.01 23.54 18.61
CA ALA A 14 4.69 22.75 19.64
C ALA A 14 3.88 21.51 20.07
N GLU A 15 2.57 21.67 20.24
CA GLU A 15 1.64 20.62 20.68
C GLU A 15 1.01 19.81 19.53
N ALA A 16 1.42 20.05 18.28
CA ALA A 16 0.85 19.36 17.13
C ALA A 16 1.07 17.84 17.25
N PRO A 17 0.03 16.99 17.00
CA PRO A 17 0.22 15.55 16.95
C PRO A 17 1.27 15.18 15.90
N ARG A 18 2.04 14.13 16.17
CA ARG A 18 3.11 13.66 15.29
C ARG A 18 2.62 12.57 14.36
N LEU A 19 2.95 12.72 13.07
CA LEU A 19 2.73 11.70 12.05
C LEU A 19 4.07 11.18 11.53
N LEU A 20 4.46 9.97 11.91
CA LEU A 20 5.61 9.30 11.31
C LEU A 20 5.25 8.75 9.94
N CYS A 21 5.97 9.19 8.90
CA CYS A 21 5.68 8.81 7.51
C CYS A 21 6.74 7.85 6.97
N PHE A 22 6.30 6.67 6.54
CA PHE A 22 7.14 5.54 6.11
C PHE A 22 7.12 5.43 4.57
N PRO A 23 8.23 5.68 3.86
CA PRO A 23 8.26 5.64 2.39
C PRO A 23 8.00 4.26 1.79
N HIS A 24 7.59 4.24 0.53
CA HIS A 24 7.52 3.04 -0.31
C HIS A 24 8.93 2.56 -0.72
N ALA A 25 9.01 1.38 -1.36
CA ALA A 25 10.28 0.85 -1.88
C ALA A 25 10.90 1.80 -2.91
N GLY A 26 12.18 2.10 -2.77
CA GLY A 26 12.87 3.13 -3.57
C GLY A 26 12.65 4.56 -3.10
N GLY A 27 11.62 4.80 -2.28
CA GLY A 27 11.28 6.12 -1.74
C GLY A 27 12.26 6.60 -0.68
N ALA A 28 12.37 7.92 -0.56
CA ALA A 28 13.10 8.60 0.50
C ALA A 28 12.16 9.48 1.33
N ALA A 29 12.64 9.97 2.48
CA ALA A 29 11.89 10.86 3.37
C ALA A 29 11.33 12.08 2.63
N SER A 30 12.06 12.62 1.63
CA SER A 30 11.64 13.76 0.84
C SER A 30 10.34 13.57 0.07
N ALA A 31 9.91 12.32 -0.19
CA ALA A 31 8.62 12.02 -0.81
C ALA A 31 7.43 12.58 0.00
N TYR A 32 7.61 12.75 1.31
CA TYR A 32 6.60 13.32 2.21
C TYR A 32 6.71 14.83 2.40
N ALA A 33 7.67 15.51 1.75
CA ALA A 33 7.81 16.96 1.88
C ALA A 33 6.55 17.75 1.46
N PRO A 34 5.82 17.39 0.37
CA PRO A 34 4.55 18.02 0.04
C PRO A 34 3.49 17.86 1.13
N MET A 35 3.33 16.65 1.68
CA MET A 35 2.40 16.35 2.79
C MET A 35 2.77 17.13 4.05
N ALA A 36 4.06 17.18 4.40
CA ALA A 36 4.54 17.94 5.56
C ALA A 36 4.22 19.42 5.47
N ARG A 37 4.44 20.03 4.30
CA ARG A 37 4.06 21.44 4.06
C ARG A 37 2.55 21.64 4.13
N ARG A 38 1.77 20.70 3.60
CA ARG A 38 0.31 20.82 3.54
C ARG A 38 -0.38 20.66 4.90
N LEU A 39 0.19 19.85 5.78
CA LEU A 39 -0.34 19.57 7.12
C LEU A 39 0.20 20.50 8.20
N SER A 40 1.28 21.25 7.91
CA SER A 40 1.80 22.29 8.80
C SER A 40 0.83 23.48 8.88
N PRO A 41 0.66 24.12 10.06
CA PRO A 41 1.36 23.82 11.31
C PRO A 41 0.61 22.83 12.23
N VAL A 42 -0.50 22.24 11.76
CA VAL A 42 -1.45 21.45 12.57
C VAL A 42 -0.91 20.06 12.94
N ILE A 43 -0.03 19.47 12.13
CA ILE A 43 0.56 18.14 12.36
C ILE A 43 2.08 18.20 12.19
N ASP A 44 2.83 17.64 13.14
CA ASP A 44 4.29 17.40 13.03
C ASP A 44 4.54 16.18 12.14
N VAL A 45 4.67 16.39 10.83
CA VAL A 45 5.04 15.33 9.89
C VAL A 45 6.53 15.05 9.99
N VAL A 46 6.87 13.81 10.37
CA VAL A 46 8.24 13.33 10.49
C VAL A 46 8.42 12.14 9.56
N ALA A 47 9.17 12.32 8.48
CA ALA A 47 9.39 11.28 7.48
C ALA A 47 10.61 10.43 7.81
N ILE A 48 10.49 9.11 7.61
CA ILE A 48 11.57 8.15 7.87
C ILE A 48 12.54 8.11 6.69
N GLN A 49 13.84 8.24 6.96
CA GLN A 49 14.93 8.08 6.00
C GLN A 49 15.60 6.72 6.19
N TYR A 50 15.27 5.75 5.34
CA TYR A 50 15.90 4.43 5.34
C TYR A 50 17.39 4.52 4.96
N PRO A 51 18.24 3.59 5.45
CA PRO A 51 19.63 3.52 5.01
C PRO A 51 19.73 3.22 3.51
N GLY A 52 20.78 3.73 2.87
CA GLY A 52 20.96 3.63 1.42
C GLY A 52 20.19 4.67 0.59
N ARG A 53 19.52 5.66 1.21
CA ARG A 53 18.78 6.72 0.52
C ARG A 53 19.43 8.09 0.73
N GLN A 54 19.54 8.88 -0.33
CA GLN A 54 19.94 10.29 -0.29
C GLN A 54 21.20 10.56 0.55
N ASP A 55 21.08 11.25 1.69
CA ASP A 55 22.18 11.56 2.61
C ASP A 55 22.72 10.32 3.32
N ARG A 56 21.94 9.23 3.38
CA ARG A 56 22.34 7.90 3.88
C ARG A 56 22.76 6.92 2.78
N ARG A 57 23.01 7.38 1.54
CA ARG A 57 23.32 6.50 0.38
C ARG A 57 24.54 5.60 0.56
N ASN A 58 25.49 5.99 1.43
CA ASN A 58 26.71 5.22 1.69
C ASN A 58 26.52 4.20 2.84
N GLU A 59 25.37 4.17 3.50
CA GLU A 59 25.08 3.20 4.54
C GLU A 59 24.59 1.88 3.92
N ALA A 60 25.00 0.76 4.53
CA ALA A 60 24.48 -0.55 4.14
C ALA A 60 22.94 -0.58 4.31
N PRO A 61 22.20 -1.13 3.33
CA PRO A 61 20.76 -1.33 3.49
C PRO A 61 20.42 -2.16 4.72
N ALA A 62 19.18 -2.04 5.20
CA ALA A 62 18.69 -2.88 6.28
C ALA A 62 18.56 -4.35 5.85
N ASP A 63 18.63 -5.27 6.82
CA ASP A 63 18.63 -6.72 6.55
C ASP A 63 17.23 -7.26 6.21
N GLY A 64 16.19 -6.43 6.36
CA GLY A 64 14.81 -6.76 6.01
C GLY A 64 13.78 -5.82 6.66
N ILE A 65 12.50 -6.09 6.40
CA ILE A 65 11.38 -5.28 6.93
C ILE A 65 11.36 -5.26 8.46
N LEU A 66 11.61 -6.40 9.12
CA LEU A 66 11.59 -6.50 10.58
C LEU A 66 12.78 -5.78 11.23
N ASP A 67 13.93 -5.77 10.57
CA ASP A 67 15.12 -5.03 11.00
C ASP A 67 14.86 -3.51 10.89
N LEU A 68 14.31 -3.04 9.76
CA LEU A 68 13.83 -1.65 9.64
C LEU A 68 12.86 -1.29 10.76
N ALA A 69 11.84 -2.12 10.98
CA ALA A 69 10.81 -1.86 11.97
C ALA A 69 11.39 -1.72 13.39
N THR A 70 12.34 -2.59 13.74
CA THR A 70 13.02 -2.59 15.04
C THR A 70 13.89 -1.35 15.22
N ARG A 71 14.77 -1.05 14.25
CA ARG A 71 15.65 0.13 14.30
C ARG A 71 14.87 1.44 14.35
N ILE A 72 13.75 1.52 13.64
CA ILE A 72 12.87 2.70 13.69
C ILE A 72 12.22 2.79 15.07
N ALA A 73 11.67 1.69 15.61
CA ALA A 73 11.08 1.66 16.94
C ALA A 73 12.07 2.11 18.03
N ASP A 74 13.35 1.72 17.91
CA ASP A 74 14.42 2.16 18.83
C ASP A 74 14.71 3.67 18.75
N GLY A 75 14.47 4.29 17.60
CA GLY A 75 14.69 5.72 17.38
C GLY A 75 13.52 6.62 17.78
N ILE A 76 12.34 6.06 18.04
CA ILE A 76 11.14 6.82 18.43
C ILE A 76 11.32 7.33 19.87
N ASP A 77 11.10 8.64 20.04
CA ASP A 77 11.01 9.24 21.37
C ASP A 77 9.62 8.99 21.94
N LEU A 78 9.54 8.04 22.88
CA LEU A 78 8.29 7.60 23.49
C LEU A 78 7.91 8.42 24.74
N GLU A 79 8.84 9.23 25.26
CA GLU A 79 8.61 10.14 26.39
C GLU A 79 7.86 11.41 25.96
N ASP A 80 7.92 11.76 24.67
CA ASP A 80 7.17 12.87 24.08
C ASP A 80 5.66 12.65 24.26
N PRO A 81 4.92 13.46 25.04
CA PRO A 81 3.52 13.16 25.39
C PRO A 81 2.54 13.33 24.23
N ARG A 82 2.96 13.94 23.12
CA ARG A 82 2.08 14.23 21.98
C ARG A 82 1.52 12.96 21.35
N PRO A 83 0.28 13.01 20.79
CA PRO A 83 -0.27 11.90 20.05
C PRO A 83 0.65 11.49 18.90
N LEU A 84 0.97 10.20 18.82
CA LEU A 84 1.83 9.63 17.78
C LEU A 84 0.98 8.78 16.83
N ALA A 85 0.98 9.09 15.55
CA ALA A 85 0.33 8.32 14.51
C ALA A 85 1.33 7.93 13.42
N PHE A 86 1.04 6.86 12.69
CA PHE A 86 1.89 6.39 11.59
C PHE A 86 1.14 6.48 10.26
N PHE A 87 1.83 6.89 9.20
CA PHE A 87 1.37 6.81 7.82
C PHE A 87 2.40 6.05 7.00
N GLY A 88 2.01 4.96 6.36
CA GLY A 88 2.90 4.22 5.48
C GLY A 88 2.26 3.97 4.13
N HIS A 89 3.05 4.09 3.07
CA HIS A 89 2.62 3.81 1.70
C HIS A 89 3.36 2.59 1.13
N SER A 90 2.64 1.64 0.55
CA SER A 90 3.19 0.42 -0.05
C SER A 90 4.09 -0.35 0.93
N MET A 91 5.39 -0.56 0.64
CA MET A 91 6.37 -1.11 1.58
C MET A 91 6.33 -0.39 2.94
N GLY A 92 6.19 0.93 2.94
CA GLY A 92 6.13 1.73 4.16
C GLY A 92 4.92 1.42 5.03
N ALA A 93 3.79 0.99 4.45
CA ALA A 93 2.64 0.52 5.23
C ALA A 93 2.97 -0.75 6.02
N LEU A 94 3.74 -1.65 5.42
CA LEU A 94 4.21 -2.86 6.07
C LEU A 94 5.24 -2.55 7.17
N VAL A 95 6.20 -1.65 6.90
CA VAL A 95 7.18 -1.21 7.91
C VAL A 95 6.47 -0.51 9.07
N ALA A 96 5.53 0.40 8.79
CA ALA A 96 4.74 1.08 9.83
C ALA A 96 3.97 0.10 10.73
N PHE A 97 3.34 -0.91 10.12
CA PHE A 97 2.64 -1.95 10.84
C PHE A 97 3.58 -2.78 11.73
N GLU A 98 4.71 -3.23 11.20
CA GLU A 98 5.68 -4.00 11.99
C GLU A 98 6.36 -3.15 13.06
N THR A 99 6.62 -1.85 12.82
CA THR A 99 7.08 -0.92 13.87
C THR A 99 6.06 -0.85 15.01
N ALA A 100 4.77 -0.75 14.70
CA ALA A 100 3.72 -0.76 15.72
C ALA A 100 3.63 -2.10 16.46
N ARG A 101 3.86 -3.24 15.79
CA ARG A 101 3.97 -4.56 16.45
C ARG A 101 5.17 -4.66 17.38
N VAL A 102 6.32 -4.12 16.99
CA VAL A 102 7.51 -4.06 17.85
C VAL A 102 7.22 -3.23 19.11
N LEU A 103 6.60 -2.05 18.97
CA LEU A 103 6.19 -1.22 20.11
C LEU A 103 5.19 -1.95 21.01
N HIS A 104 4.19 -2.62 20.41
CA HIS A 104 3.22 -3.42 21.16
C HIS A 104 3.87 -4.54 21.96
N GLY A 105 4.81 -5.29 21.36
CA GLY A 105 5.55 -6.36 22.05
C GLY A 105 6.40 -5.86 23.22
N ARG A 106 6.82 -4.58 23.18
CA ARG A 106 7.55 -3.90 24.27
C ARG A 106 6.63 -3.30 25.33
N SER A 107 5.31 -3.49 25.23
CA SER A 107 4.31 -2.80 26.08
C SER A 107 4.47 -1.27 26.06
N ALA A 108 5.01 -0.73 24.98
CA ALA A 108 5.19 0.71 24.81
C ALA A 108 3.88 1.39 24.42
N ARG A 109 3.84 2.72 24.53
CA ARG A 109 2.70 3.53 24.10
C ARG A 109 2.36 3.25 22.63
N ALA A 110 1.11 2.81 22.40
CA ALA A 110 0.62 2.51 21.07
C ALA A 110 0.40 3.80 20.25
N PRO A 111 0.62 3.76 18.92
CA PRO A 111 0.20 4.86 18.06
C PRO A 111 -1.32 5.05 18.15
N VAL A 112 -1.78 6.30 18.13
CA VAL A 112 -3.20 6.64 18.21
C VAL A 112 -3.97 6.27 16.93
N ARG A 113 -3.25 6.08 15.82
CA ARG A 113 -3.80 5.61 14.53
C ARG A 113 -2.68 5.16 13.59
N LEU A 114 -2.99 4.16 12.75
CA LEU A 114 -2.16 3.81 11.58
C LEU A 114 -2.94 4.12 10.31
N PHE A 115 -2.32 4.86 9.39
CA PHE A 115 -2.77 5.03 8.01
C PHE A 115 -1.98 4.08 7.12
N LEU A 116 -2.67 3.10 6.54
CA LEU A 116 -2.08 2.00 5.78
C LEU A 116 -2.48 2.15 4.32
N SER A 117 -1.59 2.74 3.52
CA SER A 117 -1.87 3.21 2.17
C SER A 117 -1.25 2.30 1.11
N GLY A 118 -1.99 2.01 0.03
CA GLY A 118 -1.46 1.32 -1.17
C GLY A 118 -0.86 -0.05 -0.86
N ARG A 119 -1.43 -0.80 0.09
CA ARG A 119 -0.89 -2.09 0.53
C ARG A 119 -1.98 -3.02 1.05
N GLY A 120 -2.04 -4.23 0.52
CA GLY A 120 -2.86 -5.31 1.08
C GLY A 120 -2.31 -5.81 2.43
N ALA A 121 -3.17 -6.39 3.26
CA ALA A 121 -2.77 -6.81 4.60
C ALA A 121 -1.81 -8.03 4.59
N PRO A 122 -0.75 -8.03 5.43
CA PRO A 122 0.22 -9.13 5.45
C PRO A 122 -0.42 -10.42 5.97
N GLY A 123 -0.07 -11.56 5.36
CA GLY A 123 -0.62 -12.87 5.70
C GLY A 123 0.34 -14.02 5.39
N PRO A 124 -0.08 -15.28 5.60
CA PRO A 124 0.79 -16.45 5.44
C PRO A 124 1.38 -16.61 4.03
N ALA A 125 0.60 -16.23 3.01
CA ALA A 125 1.06 -16.21 1.63
C ALA A 125 1.69 -14.84 1.32
N PRO A 126 2.92 -14.79 0.79
CA PRO A 126 3.51 -13.55 0.32
C PRO A 126 2.73 -12.98 -0.87
N ASN A 127 2.75 -11.65 -1.02
CA ASN A 127 2.21 -11.02 -2.24
C ASN A 127 3.17 -11.35 -3.40
N PRO A 128 2.68 -11.84 -4.56
CA PRO A 128 3.54 -12.09 -5.72
C PRO A 128 4.40 -10.91 -6.14
N HIS A 129 3.89 -9.67 -6.00
CA HIS A 129 4.65 -8.45 -6.28
C HIS A 129 5.88 -8.27 -5.36
N ASP A 130 5.84 -8.82 -4.15
CA ASP A 130 6.96 -8.73 -3.21
C ASP A 130 8.06 -9.74 -3.52
N LEU A 131 7.80 -10.75 -4.35
CA LEU A 131 8.75 -11.84 -4.64
C LEU A 131 9.68 -11.55 -5.82
N LEU A 132 9.59 -10.34 -6.39
CA LEU A 132 10.46 -9.93 -7.48
C LEU A 132 11.90 -9.78 -6.98
N THR A 133 12.82 -10.51 -7.61
CA THR A 133 14.24 -10.52 -7.22
C THR A 133 15.18 -10.18 -8.36
N ASP A 134 14.71 -10.26 -9.61
CA ASP A 134 15.49 -9.86 -10.77
C ASP A 134 15.29 -8.36 -11.08
N ASP A 135 16.38 -7.67 -11.42
CA ASP A 135 16.36 -6.23 -11.67
C ASP A 135 15.38 -5.87 -12.79
N ALA A 136 15.29 -6.68 -13.85
CA ALA A 136 14.41 -6.41 -14.98
C ALA A 136 12.92 -6.41 -14.58
N ALA A 137 12.48 -7.40 -13.80
CA ALA A 137 11.12 -7.48 -13.30
C ALA A 137 10.85 -6.42 -12.24
N VAL A 138 11.82 -6.10 -11.37
CA VAL A 138 11.70 -4.97 -10.43
C VAL A 138 11.47 -3.66 -11.19
N LEU A 139 12.26 -3.40 -12.23
CA LEU A 139 12.11 -2.18 -13.03
C LEU A 139 10.80 -2.18 -13.83
N ALA A 140 10.38 -3.32 -14.37
CA ALA A 140 9.08 -3.45 -15.04
C ALA A 140 7.92 -3.20 -14.07
N ALA A 141 8.00 -3.72 -12.84
CA ALA A 141 7.01 -3.48 -11.81
C ALA A 141 6.96 -2.00 -11.41
N VAL A 142 8.11 -1.37 -11.14
CA VAL A 142 8.18 0.07 -10.83
C VAL A 142 7.60 0.92 -11.96
N ARG A 143 7.88 0.60 -13.23
CA ARG A 143 7.25 1.26 -14.38
C ARG A 143 5.72 1.11 -14.37
N ASN A 144 5.23 -0.10 -14.06
CA ASN A 144 3.80 -0.41 -14.05
C ASN A 144 3.03 0.25 -12.89
N LEU A 145 3.66 0.47 -11.74
CA LEU A 145 3.01 1.15 -10.60
C LEU A 145 2.61 2.60 -10.94
N GLY A 146 3.21 3.18 -11.98
CA GLY A 146 3.06 4.59 -12.31
C GLY A 146 3.73 5.46 -11.26
N GLY A 147 3.70 6.77 -11.45
CA GLY A 147 4.38 7.74 -10.59
C GLY A 147 4.99 8.85 -11.45
N THR A 148 4.98 10.07 -10.92
CA THR A 148 5.32 11.30 -11.66
C THR A 148 6.72 11.31 -12.27
N ASP A 149 7.59 10.37 -11.87
CA ASP A 149 9.02 10.36 -12.16
C ASP A 149 9.51 9.10 -12.91
N ALA A 150 8.67 8.19 -13.38
CA ALA A 150 9.14 6.94 -14.01
C ALA A 150 10.09 7.15 -15.22
N SER A 151 10.16 8.37 -15.79
CA SER A 151 11.15 8.76 -16.80
C SER A 151 12.61 8.69 -16.33
N PHE A 152 12.91 8.75 -15.01
CA PHE A 152 14.30 8.55 -14.54
C PHE A 152 14.82 7.14 -14.86
N LEU A 153 13.92 6.18 -15.07
CA LEU A 153 14.27 4.80 -15.41
C LEU A 153 14.84 4.68 -16.83
N ASP A 154 14.68 5.71 -17.65
CA ASP A 154 15.19 5.77 -19.02
C ASP A 154 16.55 6.49 -19.09
N ASP A 155 17.01 7.10 -17.98
CA ASP A 155 18.35 7.67 -17.82
C ASP A 155 19.28 6.63 -17.14
N PRO A 156 20.30 6.11 -17.85
CA PRO A 156 21.21 5.10 -17.30
C PRO A 156 21.97 5.55 -16.04
N GLU A 157 22.30 6.84 -15.93
CA GLU A 157 23.04 7.37 -14.77
C GLU A 157 22.12 7.43 -13.54
N LEU A 158 20.89 7.93 -13.71
CA LEU A 158 19.89 7.95 -12.63
C LEU A 158 19.50 6.53 -12.22
N LEU A 159 19.30 5.63 -13.19
CA LEU A 159 19.00 4.24 -12.94
C LEU A 159 20.12 3.56 -12.14
N ALA A 160 21.40 3.76 -12.50
CA ALA A 160 22.53 3.21 -11.78
C ALA A 160 22.59 3.69 -10.32
N MET A 161 22.12 4.90 -10.03
CA MET A 161 22.03 5.43 -8.67
C MET A 161 20.87 4.83 -7.86
N VAL A 162 19.70 4.59 -8.49
CA VAL A 162 18.48 4.14 -7.80
C VAL A 162 18.36 2.61 -7.71
N LEU A 163 18.94 1.88 -8.66
CA LEU A 163 18.82 0.41 -8.73
C LEU A 163 19.33 -0.32 -7.48
N PRO A 164 20.48 0.03 -6.87
CA PRO A 164 20.94 -0.63 -5.64
C PRO A 164 19.94 -0.49 -4.49
N THR A 165 19.29 0.68 -4.43
CA THR A 165 18.24 1.02 -3.48
C THR A 165 17.00 0.15 -3.70
N LEU A 166 16.51 0.07 -4.94
CA LEU A 166 15.36 -0.75 -5.29
C LEU A 166 15.62 -2.23 -5.04
N ARG A 167 16.80 -2.73 -5.43
CA ARG A 167 17.19 -4.12 -5.21
C ARG A 167 17.19 -4.49 -3.73
N ALA A 168 17.69 -3.59 -2.87
CA ALA A 168 17.67 -3.81 -1.43
C ALA A 168 16.24 -3.87 -0.87
N ASP A 169 15.36 -2.95 -1.28
CA ASP A 169 13.98 -2.92 -0.76
C ASP A 169 13.14 -4.09 -1.26
N TYR A 170 13.24 -4.44 -2.54
CA TYR A 170 12.58 -5.63 -3.08
C TYR A 170 13.17 -6.91 -2.48
N GLY A 171 14.47 -6.95 -2.19
CA GLY A 171 15.07 -8.04 -1.41
C GLY A 171 14.48 -8.16 0.00
N ALA A 172 14.29 -7.04 0.69
CA ALA A 172 13.65 -7.00 2.01
C ALA A 172 12.19 -7.45 1.97
N LEU A 173 11.44 -7.05 0.93
CA LEU A 173 10.07 -7.48 0.67
C LEU A 173 10.01 -9.00 0.38
N ALA A 174 10.88 -9.50 -0.48
CA ALA A 174 10.95 -10.91 -0.87
C ALA A 174 11.34 -11.81 0.31
N ALA A 175 12.16 -11.31 1.23
CA ALA A 175 12.57 -12.00 2.45
C ALA A 175 11.52 -11.92 3.57
N TYR A 176 10.57 -10.98 3.50
CA TYR A 176 9.59 -10.80 4.55
C TYR A 176 8.68 -12.03 4.69
N ARG A 177 8.56 -12.51 5.93
CA ARG A 177 7.62 -13.57 6.29
C ARG A 177 6.75 -13.05 7.41
N TRP A 178 5.46 -12.95 7.13
CA TRP A 178 4.50 -12.61 8.16
C TRP A 178 4.40 -13.74 9.18
N THR A 179 4.49 -13.38 10.45
CA THR A 179 4.25 -14.27 11.58
C THR A 179 2.98 -13.83 12.30
N ALA A 180 2.12 -14.80 12.62
CA ALA A 180 0.93 -14.53 13.41
C ALA A 180 1.28 -13.91 14.77
N GLY A 181 0.41 -13.04 15.26
CA GLY A 181 0.58 -12.35 16.54
C GLY A 181 -0.72 -11.68 16.98
N PRO A 182 -0.73 -11.07 18.18
CA PRO A 182 -1.91 -10.35 18.64
C PRO A 182 -2.21 -9.16 17.73
N ALA A 183 -3.51 -8.93 17.50
CA ALA A 183 -3.99 -7.72 16.86
C ALA A 183 -3.64 -6.48 17.70
N LEU A 184 -3.31 -5.38 17.02
CA LEU A 184 -2.94 -4.10 17.64
C LEU A 184 -4.15 -3.43 18.32
N ASN A 185 -3.88 -2.57 19.28
CA ASN A 185 -4.90 -1.73 19.95
C ASN A 185 -4.99 -0.32 19.33
N SER A 186 -4.57 -0.16 18.08
CA SER A 186 -4.60 1.11 17.35
C SER A 186 -5.64 1.04 16.23
N PRO A 187 -6.52 2.04 16.05
CA PRO A 187 -7.44 2.06 14.93
C PRO A 187 -6.68 2.24 13.62
N PHE A 188 -7.22 1.66 12.54
CA PHE A 188 -6.64 1.72 11.21
C PHE A 188 -7.49 2.57 10.28
N THR A 189 -6.83 3.33 9.42
CA THR A 189 -7.42 3.93 8.23
C THR A 189 -6.65 3.42 7.04
N VAL A 190 -7.29 2.57 6.26
CA VAL A 190 -6.70 1.90 5.11
C VAL A 190 -7.09 2.68 3.87
N LEU A 191 -6.11 3.02 3.03
CA LEU A 191 -6.33 3.82 1.82
C LEU A 191 -5.81 3.06 0.60
N VAL A 192 -6.56 3.06 -0.50
CA VAL A 192 -6.16 2.37 -1.74
C VAL A 192 -6.69 3.11 -2.97
N GLY A 193 -5.93 3.07 -4.06
CA GLY A 193 -6.39 3.55 -5.37
C GLY A 193 -7.38 2.58 -5.99
N ASP A 194 -8.44 3.07 -6.63
CA ASP A 194 -9.42 2.24 -7.34
C ASP A 194 -8.85 1.54 -8.58
N SER A 195 -7.77 2.09 -9.14
CA SER A 195 -7.05 1.55 -10.29
C SER A 195 -5.61 1.15 -9.95
N ASP A 196 -5.33 0.79 -8.69
CA ASP A 196 -4.01 0.28 -8.28
C ASP A 196 -3.72 -1.08 -8.98
N PRO A 197 -2.67 -1.18 -9.81
CA PRO A 197 -2.41 -2.38 -10.59
C PRO A 197 -1.88 -3.56 -9.77
N VAL A 198 -1.46 -3.34 -8.52
CA VAL A 198 -0.82 -4.37 -7.68
C VAL A 198 -1.53 -4.61 -6.36
N VAL A 199 -2.46 -3.73 -5.97
CA VAL A 199 -3.29 -3.89 -4.76
C VAL A 199 -4.77 -3.92 -5.13
N PRO A 200 -5.36 -5.11 -5.29
CA PRO A 200 -6.80 -5.24 -5.44
C PRO A 200 -7.51 -4.66 -4.21
N VAL A 201 -8.56 -3.87 -4.40
CA VAL A 201 -9.36 -3.28 -3.30
C VAL A 201 -9.84 -4.35 -2.31
N ALA A 202 -10.24 -5.53 -2.80
CA ALA A 202 -10.65 -6.63 -1.94
C ALA A 202 -9.57 -7.05 -0.92
N SER A 203 -8.29 -6.96 -1.29
CA SER A 203 -7.15 -7.38 -0.45
C SER A 203 -6.95 -6.49 0.78
N VAL A 204 -7.37 -5.21 0.71
CA VAL A 204 -7.13 -4.26 1.79
C VAL A 204 -8.10 -4.44 2.96
N HIS A 205 -9.26 -5.06 2.74
CA HIS A 205 -10.17 -5.46 3.82
C HIS A 205 -9.53 -6.45 4.81
N GLY A 206 -8.49 -7.17 4.38
CA GLY A 206 -7.72 -8.05 5.24
C GLY A 206 -7.10 -7.36 6.46
N TRP A 207 -6.94 -6.03 6.45
CA TRP A 207 -6.33 -5.27 7.55
C TRP A 207 -7.16 -5.30 8.84
N ALA A 208 -8.48 -5.48 8.74
CA ALA A 208 -9.36 -5.55 9.90
C ALA A 208 -8.99 -6.67 10.88
N ARG A 209 -8.33 -7.75 10.42
CA ARG A 209 -7.87 -8.85 11.30
C ARG A 209 -6.70 -8.48 12.21
N HIS A 210 -6.03 -7.37 11.93
CA HIS A 210 -4.78 -6.96 12.57
C HIS A 210 -4.97 -5.85 13.61
N THR A 211 -6.20 -5.41 13.85
CA THR A 211 -6.55 -4.46 14.92
C THR A 211 -7.76 -4.94 15.72
N ARG A 212 -7.83 -4.55 16.99
CA ARG A 212 -9.00 -4.71 17.88
C ARG A 212 -9.86 -3.45 17.95
N GLN A 213 -9.51 -2.42 17.19
CA GLN A 213 -10.19 -1.12 17.15
C GLN A 213 -10.82 -0.92 15.78
N ASP A 214 -11.39 0.26 15.55
CA ASP A 214 -12.00 0.61 14.28
C ASP A 214 -11.04 0.47 13.10
N ASN A 215 -11.57 -0.01 11.98
CA ASN A 215 -10.87 -0.14 10.71
C ASN A 215 -11.71 0.45 9.58
N ASP A 216 -11.29 1.61 9.10
CA ASP A 216 -11.91 2.26 7.93
C ASP A 216 -11.17 1.87 6.66
N VAL A 217 -11.89 1.63 5.56
CA VAL A 217 -11.31 1.46 4.23
C VAL A 217 -11.82 2.59 3.33
N LEU A 218 -10.90 3.35 2.74
CA LEU A 218 -11.16 4.45 1.84
C LEU A 218 -10.55 4.13 0.47
N VAL A 219 -11.41 4.10 -0.54
CA VAL A 219 -11.01 3.90 -1.94
C VAL A 219 -11.01 5.26 -2.62
N LEU A 220 -9.87 5.63 -3.20
CA LEU A 220 -9.62 6.93 -3.81
C LEU A 220 -9.40 6.75 -5.32
N ALA A 221 -9.80 7.74 -6.11
CA ALA A 221 -9.56 7.70 -7.55
C ALA A 221 -8.05 7.84 -7.85
N GLY A 222 -7.46 6.83 -8.50
CA GLY A 222 -6.07 6.83 -8.95
C GLY A 222 -5.38 5.47 -8.88
N GLY A 223 -4.16 5.40 -9.44
CA GLY A 223 -3.30 4.21 -9.42
C GLY A 223 -2.58 4.00 -8.08
N HIS A 224 -1.46 3.28 -8.10
CA HIS A 224 -0.70 2.99 -6.87
C HIS A 224 -0.28 4.28 -6.14
N PHE A 225 0.16 5.28 -6.90
CA PHE A 225 0.60 6.58 -6.36
C PHE A 225 -0.48 7.66 -6.34
N TYR A 226 -1.76 7.28 -6.16
CA TYR A 226 -2.88 8.24 -6.00
C TYR A 226 -2.59 9.32 -4.95
N LEU A 227 -1.73 9.04 -3.95
CA LEU A 227 -1.39 9.99 -2.89
C LEU A 227 -0.76 11.30 -3.42
N SER A 228 -0.07 11.25 -4.56
CA SER A 228 0.56 12.44 -5.15
C SER A 228 -0.49 13.32 -5.84
N GLU A 229 -1.43 12.69 -6.54
CA GLU A 229 -2.51 13.36 -7.28
C GLU A 229 -3.64 13.85 -6.36
N ARG A 230 -3.86 13.14 -5.24
CA ARG A 230 -4.92 13.38 -4.26
C ARG A 230 -4.38 13.90 -2.93
N LEU A 231 -3.26 14.61 -2.96
CA LEU A 231 -2.56 15.07 -1.75
C LEU A 231 -3.49 15.79 -0.77
N ASP A 232 -4.31 16.72 -1.27
CA ASP A 232 -5.25 17.49 -0.45
C ASP A 232 -6.30 16.60 0.25
N GLU A 233 -6.87 15.65 -0.48
CA GLU A 233 -7.86 14.71 0.04
C GLU A 233 -7.25 13.79 1.10
N VAL A 234 -6.05 13.25 0.83
CA VAL A 234 -5.30 12.44 1.81
C VAL A 234 -4.98 13.26 3.06
N CYS A 235 -4.54 14.51 2.91
CA CYS A 235 -4.24 15.40 4.04
C CYS A 235 -5.50 15.74 4.86
N ALA A 236 -6.65 15.94 4.20
CA ALA A 236 -7.93 16.14 4.88
C ALA A 236 -8.35 14.91 5.69
N ILE A 237 -8.20 13.70 5.14
CA ILE A 237 -8.46 12.44 5.85
C ILE A 237 -7.57 12.31 7.08
N VAL A 238 -6.26 12.51 6.92
CA VAL A 238 -5.29 12.45 8.02
C VAL A 238 -5.65 13.45 9.11
N THR A 239 -5.96 14.69 8.74
CA THR A 239 -6.33 15.75 9.67
C THR A 239 -7.60 15.37 10.43
N GLY A 240 -8.67 15.03 9.72
CA GLY A 240 -9.97 14.71 10.32
C GLY A 240 -9.92 13.51 11.27
N ARG A 241 -9.04 12.53 11.01
CA ARG A 241 -8.88 11.33 11.85
C ARG A 241 -7.93 11.51 13.04
N LEU A 242 -7.11 12.55 13.05
CA LEU A 242 -6.20 12.86 14.17
C LEU A 242 -6.73 13.96 15.08
N THR A 243 -7.49 14.94 14.56
CA THR A 243 -8.05 16.01 15.38
C THR A 243 -9.29 15.57 16.16
N THR A 244 -10.07 14.62 15.65
CA THR A 244 -11.23 14.04 16.35
C THR A 244 -10.85 13.24 17.61
N LEU A 245 -9.59 12.80 17.72
CA LEU A 245 -9.07 12.12 18.92
C LEU A 245 -8.74 13.11 20.07
N SER A 246 -8.56 14.38 19.75
CA SER A 246 -8.18 15.43 20.72
C SER A 246 -9.39 16.17 21.30
N GLY A 247 -10.61 15.93 20.81
CA GLY A 247 -11.83 16.62 21.23
C GLY A 247 -12.81 15.70 21.95
N GLY A 248 -12.85 15.76 23.28
CA GLY A 248 -14.03 15.34 24.03
C GLY A 248 -15.21 16.22 23.64
N SER A 249 -16.26 15.61 23.07
CA SER A 249 -17.61 16.15 22.85
C SER A 249 -17.70 17.65 22.47
N SER A 250 -17.66 17.96 21.16
CA SER A 250 -18.48 19.05 20.60
C SER A 250 -18.42 19.09 19.07
N GLY A 251 -19.59 18.93 18.43
CA GLY A 251 -19.95 19.49 17.12
C GLY A 251 -19.08 19.11 15.91
N ILE A 252 -19.36 17.97 15.29
CA ILE A 252 -18.93 17.68 13.92
C ILE A 252 -19.69 18.62 12.96
N PRO A 253 -19.02 19.36 12.05
CA PRO A 253 -19.68 19.81 10.83
C PRO A 253 -19.95 18.56 9.99
N ASP A 254 -21.23 18.30 9.74
CA ASP A 254 -21.70 17.28 8.80
C ASP A 254 -20.98 17.44 7.45
N LEU A 255 -19.93 16.67 7.24
CA LEU A 255 -19.42 16.39 5.91
C LEU A 255 -20.44 15.42 5.32
N GLY A 256 -21.48 16.00 4.70
CA GLY A 256 -22.57 15.28 4.07
C GLY A 256 -22.07 14.11 3.20
N PRO A 257 -22.94 13.15 2.85
CA PRO A 257 -22.56 11.81 2.45
C PRO A 257 -21.48 11.82 1.37
N ILE A 258 -20.26 11.41 1.74
CA ILE A 258 -19.24 10.97 0.79
C ILE A 258 -19.88 9.79 0.06
N GLY A 259 -20.13 9.98 -1.24
CA GLY A 259 -21.02 9.15 -2.04
C GLY A 259 -20.87 7.67 -1.76
N SER A 260 -21.94 7.04 -1.25
CA SER A 260 -22.05 5.60 -1.18
C SER A 260 -22.07 5.05 -2.61
N VAL A 261 -20.91 4.60 -3.10
CA VAL A 261 -20.86 3.78 -4.32
C VAL A 261 -21.59 2.47 -4.01
N GLY A 262 -22.58 2.17 -4.85
CA GLY A 262 -23.67 1.26 -4.59
C GLY A 262 -23.25 -0.13 -4.10
N ARG A 263 -23.91 -0.56 -3.03
CA ARG A 263 -23.98 -1.96 -2.59
C ARG A 263 -24.75 -2.74 -3.66
N ARG A 264 -24.07 -3.27 -4.68
CA ARG A 264 -24.67 -4.26 -5.59
C ARG A 264 -24.70 -5.61 -4.87
N THR A 265 -25.88 -5.94 -4.33
CA THR A 265 -26.22 -7.30 -3.91
C THR A 265 -26.43 -8.15 -5.17
N GLU A 266 -25.59 -9.16 -5.37
CA GLU A 266 -25.93 -10.26 -6.26
C GLU A 266 -27.05 -11.08 -5.63
N ALA A 267 -28.23 -11.04 -6.23
CA ALA A 267 -29.32 -11.96 -5.94
C ALA A 267 -30.11 -12.23 -7.22
N GLY A 268 -30.30 -13.51 -7.52
CA GLY A 268 -31.46 -13.98 -8.27
C GLY A 268 -31.18 -14.53 -9.65
N ALA A 269 -30.81 -15.82 -9.71
CA ALA A 269 -31.08 -16.67 -10.84
C ALA A 269 -32.59 -16.67 -11.12
N GLY A 270 -32.99 -15.97 -12.19
CA GLY A 270 -34.36 -15.94 -12.71
C GLY A 270 -34.43 -16.75 -14.00
N ARG A 271 -35.20 -17.83 -13.94
CA ARG A 271 -35.56 -18.74 -15.04
C ARG A 271 -36.15 -17.95 -16.23
N THR A 272 -35.69 -18.25 -17.44
CA THR A 272 -36.44 -17.91 -18.65
C THR A 272 -37.08 -19.17 -19.20
N GLN A 273 -38.41 -19.20 -19.15
CA GLN A 273 -39.26 -20.22 -19.76
C GLN A 273 -39.43 -19.92 -21.25
N ALA A 274 -39.70 -21.00 -21.98
CA ALA A 274 -39.81 -21.09 -23.43
C ALA A 274 -40.87 -20.17 -24.06
N ALA A 275 -40.59 -19.77 -25.31
CA ALA A 275 -41.62 -19.44 -26.29
C ALA A 275 -41.33 -20.20 -27.59
N SER A 276 -42.29 -21.05 -27.92
CA SER A 276 -42.42 -21.88 -29.11
C SER A 276 -42.59 -21.08 -30.40
N GLY A 277 -41.94 -21.52 -31.47
CA GLY A 277 -42.27 -21.16 -32.85
C GLY A 277 -41.94 -22.35 -33.76
N ALA A 278 -42.95 -23.14 -34.07
CA ALA A 278 -42.87 -24.26 -35.01
C ALA A 278 -43.00 -23.75 -36.45
N GLY A 279 -42.25 -24.37 -37.37
CA GLY A 279 -42.35 -24.21 -38.80
C GLY A 279 -41.59 -25.35 -39.49
N ASP A 280 -42.32 -26.40 -39.84
CA ASP A 280 -41.88 -27.60 -40.56
C ASP A 280 -41.32 -27.30 -41.96
N ALA A 281 -40.28 -28.05 -42.36
CA ALA A 281 -40.27 -28.82 -43.60
C ALA A 281 -39.02 -29.72 -43.70
N ALA A 282 -39.26 -30.97 -44.09
CA ALA A 282 -38.34 -32.08 -44.36
C ALA A 282 -37.40 -31.80 -45.57
N ALA A 283 -36.41 -32.60 -46.00
CA ALA A 283 -35.98 -33.96 -45.74
C ALA A 283 -34.56 -34.16 -46.35
N GLU A 284 -33.90 -35.27 -45.98
CA GLU A 284 -32.94 -36.07 -46.77
C GLU A 284 -31.48 -35.62 -46.98
N GLY A 285 -30.55 -36.55 -46.65
CA GLY A 285 -29.24 -36.68 -47.30
C GLY A 285 -28.04 -36.93 -46.40
N GLU A 286 -27.83 -38.17 -45.94
CA GLU A 286 -26.55 -38.66 -45.38
C GLU A 286 -25.71 -39.38 -46.48
N PRO A 287 -24.48 -39.88 -46.22
CA PRO A 287 -23.21 -39.21 -46.47
C PRO A 287 -22.34 -39.85 -47.58
N GLY A 288 -21.42 -39.07 -48.16
CA GLY A 288 -20.43 -39.56 -49.13
C GLY A 288 -19.01 -39.67 -48.55
N ARG A 289 -18.58 -40.89 -48.21
CA ARG A 289 -17.15 -41.28 -48.05
C ARG A 289 -16.47 -41.45 -49.41
N ARG A 290 -15.18 -41.10 -49.49
CA ARG A 290 -14.06 -41.80 -50.19
C ARG A 290 -12.75 -41.11 -49.77
N ASP A 291 -11.89 -41.73 -48.95
CA ASP A 291 -10.83 -42.70 -49.29
C ASP A 291 -9.90 -42.21 -50.40
N GLN A 292 -8.67 -41.79 -50.08
CA GLN A 292 -7.44 -42.59 -49.80
C GLN A 292 -6.52 -42.68 -51.03
N ARG A 293 -5.25 -42.29 -50.82
CA ARG A 293 -3.99 -42.83 -51.37
C ARG A 293 -2.86 -42.05 -50.63
N THR A 294 -2.13 -42.58 -49.64
CA THR A 294 -1.03 -43.60 -49.64
C THR A 294 -0.12 -43.46 -50.87
N ALA A 295 1.22 -43.47 -50.80
CA ALA A 295 2.26 -43.88 -49.84
C ALA A 295 3.55 -43.06 -50.18
N GLY A 296 4.67 -43.03 -49.46
CA GLY A 296 5.23 -43.81 -48.36
C GLY A 296 6.76 -43.76 -48.42
N SER A 297 7.41 -44.18 -47.33
CA SER A 297 8.84 -44.59 -47.20
C SER A 297 9.91 -43.48 -47.29
N ALA A 298 11.04 -43.51 -46.56
CA ALA A 298 11.56 -44.41 -45.54
C ALA A 298 12.94 -43.89 -45.04
N VAL A 299 13.27 -44.21 -43.78
CA VAL A 299 14.59 -44.64 -43.26
C VAL A 299 15.75 -43.63 -43.26
N ALA A 300 16.14 -43.16 -42.08
CA ALA A 300 17.37 -43.53 -41.34
C ALA A 300 17.54 -42.59 -40.13
#